data_AF-A0A3N4N4P2-F1
#
_entry.id   AF-A0A3N4N4P2-F1
#
_cell.length_a   1.000
_cell.length_b   1.000
_cell.length_c   1.000
_cell.angle_alpha   90.00
_cell.angle_beta   90.00
_cell.angle_gamma   90.00
#
_symmetry.space_group_name_H-M   'P 1'
#
loop_
_entity.id
_entity.type
_entity.pdbx_description
1 polymer ?
#
loop_
_entity_poly.entity_id
_entity_poly.type
_entity_poly.pdbx_seq_one_letter_code
_entity_poly.pdbx_strand_id
1 'polypeptide(L)'
;MKTKQLLHPLLVALSLAGTVFLPLGSVYAAPYFSTTAAATKAAERIGYRKTGQVSSGQAVYEATKAAKVKGLPYITPDVDSHKGGAWKAAKNVAALGSKQTRLGTYNEDLTVRVGD
;
A
#
# COMPACT_ATOMS: atom_id res chain seq x y z
N MET A 1 54.11 46.25 -10.14
CA MET A 1 53.98 44.85 -10.61
C MET A 1 53.79 43.93 -9.41
N LYS A 2 52.75 43.08 -9.44
CA LYS A 2 52.66 41.72 -8.83
C LYS A 2 52.79 41.57 -7.29
N THR A 3 51.66 41.35 -6.59
CA THR A 3 51.19 40.04 -5.98
C THR A 3 51.93 39.62 -4.71
N LYS A 4 51.39 38.98 -3.64
CA LYS A 4 50.20 38.14 -3.36
C LYS A 4 49.85 38.38 -1.86
N GLN A 5 48.60 38.65 -1.49
CA GLN A 5 47.62 37.71 -0.89
C GLN A 5 48.14 36.55 -0.01
N LEU A 6 47.82 36.68 1.28
CA LEU A 6 47.13 35.72 2.19
C LEU A 6 47.77 34.34 2.43
N LEU A 7 48.36 34.16 3.62
CA LEU A 7 48.52 32.86 4.26
C LEU A 7 47.37 32.66 5.26
N HIS A 8 46.50 31.68 5.00
CA HIS A 8 45.49 31.20 5.94
C HIS A 8 46.07 30.05 6.76
N PRO A 9 45.82 29.96 8.08
CA PRO A 9 46.17 28.78 8.84
C PRO A 9 45.21 27.64 8.49
N LEU A 10 45.81 26.51 8.09
CA LEU A 10 45.19 25.21 7.94
C LEU A 10 44.67 24.75 9.32
N LEU A 11 43.35 24.71 9.52
CA LEU A 11 42.74 24.00 10.64
C LEU A 11 42.11 22.71 10.10
N VAL A 12 42.79 21.59 10.37
CA VAL A 12 42.26 20.24 10.19
C VAL A 12 41.22 20.01 11.28
N ALA A 13 39.94 20.06 10.92
CA ALA A 13 38.86 19.57 11.77
C ALA A 13 38.46 18.17 11.30
N LEU A 14 38.96 17.17 12.01
CA LEU A 14 38.56 15.77 11.90
C LEU A 14 37.13 15.61 12.42
N SER A 15 36.11 15.76 11.57
CA SER A 15 34.74 15.44 11.95
C SER A 15 34.49 13.94 11.77
N LEU A 16 34.37 13.24 12.90
CA LEU A 16 33.95 11.85 13.00
C LEU A 16 32.72 11.59 12.11
N ALA A 17 32.89 10.76 11.08
CA ALA A 17 31.78 10.18 10.34
C ALA A 17 31.04 9.22 11.28
N GLY A 18 30.09 9.76 12.05
CA GLY A 18 29.10 8.95 12.75
C GLY A 18 28.17 8.35 11.72
N THR A 19 28.44 7.12 11.29
CA THR A 19 27.47 6.33 10.53
C THR A 19 26.27 6.07 11.45
N VAL A 20 25.18 6.79 11.20
CA VAL A 20 23.88 6.46 11.78
C VAL A 20 23.48 5.11 11.18
N PHE A 21 23.71 4.04 11.94
CA PHE A 21 23.14 2.72 11.65
C PHE A 21 21.64 2.82 11.91
N LEU A 22 20.86 3.16 10.87
CA LEU A 22 19.42 2.98 10.90
C LEU A 22 19.18 1.46 10.88
N PRO A 23 18.56 0.87 11.91
CA PRO A 23 18.09 -0.50 11.77
C PRO A 23 17.10 -0.50 10.61
N LEU A 24 17.37 -1.33 9.59
CA LEU A 24 16.45 -1.63 8.50
C LEU A 24 15.20 -2.26 9.10
N GLY A 25 14.31 -1.41 9.61
CA GLY A 25 12.95 -1.76 9.94
C GLY A 25 12.35 -2.35 8.68
N SER A 26 11.84 -3.57 8.82
CA SER A 26 11.28 -4.34 7.72
C SER A 26 10.39 -3.45 6.85
N VAL A 27 10.80 -3.24 5.60
CA VAL A 27 10.05 -2.51 4.58
C VAL A 27 8.84 -3.35 4.14
N TYR A 28 7.95 -3.66 5.08
CA TYR A 28 6.57 -3.98 4.70
C TYR A 28 5.97 -2.66 4.23
N ALA A 29 5.65 -2.60 2.94
CA ALA A 29 4.94 -1.45 2.40
C ALA A 29 3.67 -1.20 3.23
N ALA A 30 3.42 0.06 3.56
CA ALA A 30 2.23 0.43 4.32
C ALA A 30 0.95 -0.04 3.60
N PRO A 31 -0.14 -0.32 4.34
CA PRO A 31 -1.43 -0.59 3.72
C PRO A 31 -1.85 0.61 2.86
N TYR A 32 -2.46 0.34 1.69
CA TYR A 32 -2.90 1.41 0.78
C TYR A 32 -3.92 2.35 1.44
N PHE A 33 -4.84 1.79 2.23
CA PHE A 33 -5.78 2.56 3.05
C PHE A 33 -5.26 2.63 4.49
N SER A 34 -5.13 3.85 5.01
CA SER A 34 -4.71 4.09 6.40
C SER A 34 -5.73 3.65 7.44
N THR A 35 -7.01 3.57 7.08
CA THR A 35 -8.10 3.19 7.99
C THR A 35 -9.20 2.41 7.25
N THR A 36 -9.95 1.61 8.00
CA THR A 36 -11.15 0.93 7.49
C THR A 36 -12.21 1.92 6.99
N ALA A 37 -12.30 3.11 7.58
CA ALA A 37 -13.21 4.15 7.12
C ALA A 37 -12.82 4.68 5.73
N ALA A 38 -11.53 4.91 5.50
CA ALA A 38 -11.01 5.31 4.19
C ALA A 38 -11.28 4.24 3.12
N ALA A 39 -11.02 2.97 3.44
CA ALA A 39 -11.36 1.85 2.57
C ALA A 39 -12.86 1.79 2.28
N THR A 40 -13.72 1.95 3.30
CA THR A 40 -15.18 1.93 3.12
C THR A 40 -15.65 3.00 2.16
N LYS A 41 -15.17 4.24 2.34
CA LYS A 41 -15.50 5.35 1.45
C LYS A 41 -15.00 5.09 0.01
N ALA A 42 -13.87 4.41 -0.15
CA ALA A 42 -13.33 4.04 -1.47
C ALA A 42 -14.19 2.97 -2.14
N ALA A 43 -14.56 1.91 -1.42
CA ALA A 43 -15.45 0.86 -1.90
C ALA A 43 -16.81 1.43 -2.35
N GLU A 44 -17.41 2.32 -1.56
CA GLU A 44 -18.68 2.97 -1.89
C GLU A 44 -18.62 3.78 -3.18
N ARG A 45 -17.52 4.54 -3.40
CA ARG A 45 -17.31 5.31 -4.65
C ARG A 45 -17.26 4.44 -5.91
N ILE A 46 -16.90 3.17 -5.77
CA ILE A 46 -16.80 2.22 -6.90
C ILE A 46 -17.97 1.23 -6.95
N GLY A 47 -19.01 1.47 -6.14
CA GLY A 47 -20.28 0.74 -6.18
C GLY A 47 -20.28 -0.54 -5.36
N TYR A 48 -19.53 -0.59 -4.26
CA TYR A 48 -19.53 -1.69 -3.31
C TYR A 48 -20.15 -1.26 -1.98
N ARG A 49 -20.74 -2.22 -1.26
CA ARG A 49 -21.29 -2.01 0.08
C ARG A 49 -20.51 -2.81 1.10
N LYS A 50 -20.29 -2.24 2.29
CA LYS A 50 -19.66 -2.96 3.40
C LYS A 50 -20.56 -4.11 3.86
N THR A 51 -19.96 -5.26 4.10
CA THR A 51 -20.63 -6.41 4.71
C THR A 51 -20.37 -6.46 6.22
N GLY A 52 -21.00 -7.41 6.92
CA GLY A 52 -20.64 -7.74 8.31
C GLY A 52 -19.48 -8.72 8.44
N GLN A 53 -18.87 -9.15 7.33
CA GLN A 53 -17.83 -10.18 7.30
C GLN A 53 -16.43 -9.55 7.27
N VAL A 54 -15.46 -10.34 7.73
CA VAL A 54 -14.04 -9.97 7.72
C VAL A 54 -13.20 -11.06 7.08
N SER A 55 -12.10 -10.66 6.44
CA SER A 55 -11.08 -11.55 5.90
C SER A 55 -9.71 -11.05 6.35
N SER A 56 -8.95 -11.88 7.06
CA SER A 56 -7.65 -11.51 7.65
C SER A 56 -7.69 -10.20 8.46
N GLY A 57 -8.75 -10.01 9.24
CA GLY A 57 -8.97 -8.80 10.05
C GLY A 57 -9.44 -7.57 9.29
N GLN A 58 -9.61 -7.66 7.96
CA GLN A 58 -10.06 -6.55 7.11
C GLN A 58 -11.53 -6.68 6.74
N ALA A 59 -12.23 -5.55 6.59
CA ALA A 59 -13.64 -5.54 6.21
C ALA A 59 -13.84 -6.05 4.78
N VAL A 60 -14.87 -6.87 4.60
CA VAL A 60 -15.26 -7.37 3.28
C VAL A 60 -16.36 -6.50 2.70
N TYR A 61 -16.24 -6.17 1.42
CA TYR A 61 -17.23 -5.41 0.67
C TYR A 61 -17.77 -6.24 -0.49
N GLU A 62 -19.05 -6.05 -0.81
CA GLU A 62 -19.74 -6.77 -1.86
C GLU A 62 -20.21 -5.82 -2.98
N ALA A 63 -20.01 -6.23 -4.22
CA ALA A 63 -20.43 -5.48 -5.39
C ALA A 63 -21.95 -5.24 -5.38
N THR A 64 -22.35 -4.04 -5.76
CA THR A 64 -23.76 -3.69 -5.99
C THR A 64 -24.06 -3.64 -7.48
N LYS A 65 -25.32 -3.38 -7.85
CA LYS A 65 -25.69 -3.13 -9.26
C LYS A 65 -24.90 -1.97 -9.87
N ALA A 66 -24.51 -0.99 -9.05
CA ALA A 66 -23.74 0.19 -9.45
C ALA A 66 -22.21 -0.05 -9.52
N ALA A 67 -21.73 -1.27 -9.24
CA ALA A 67 -20.30 -1.57 -9.32
C ALA A 67 -19.74 -1.26 -10.71
N LYS A 68 -18.66 -0.48 -10.76
CA LYS A 68 -18.01 -0.03 -12.01
C LYS A 68 -17.39 -1.19 -12.78
N VAL A 69 -16.81 -2.15 -12.05
CA VAL A 69 -16.20 -3.35 -12.61
C VAL A 69 -17.09 -4.56 -12.30
N LYS A 70 -17.28 -5.44 -13.30
CA LYS A 70 -18.06 -6.66 -13.17
C LYS A 70 -17.14 -7.88 -13.00
N GLY A 71 -17.67 -8.96 -12.42
CA GLY A 71 -16.91 -10.20 -12.22
C GLY A 71 -16.05 -10.25 -10.94
N LEU A 72 -16.04 -9.18 -10.14
CA LEU A 72 -15.34 -9.08 -8.86
C LEU A 72 -16.35 -8.91 -7.71
N PRO A 73 -17.06 -9.97 -7.29
CA PRO A 73 -18.21 -9.83 -6.39
C PRO A 73 -17.81 -9.42 -4.97
N TYR A 74 -16.62 -9.81 -4.50
CA TYR A 74 -16.13 -9.46 -3.17
C TYR A 74 -14.74 -8.86 -3.22
N ILE A 75 -14.52 -7.82 -2.40
CA ILE A 75 -13.20 -7.20 -2.21
C ILE A 75 -12.89 -7.02 -0.72
N THR A 76 -11.61 -7.02 -0.39
CA THR A 76 -11.09 -6.64 0.94
C THR A 76 -9.82 -5.81 0.76
N PRO A 77 -9.52 -4.82 1.63
CA PRO A 77 -8.30 -4.03 1.56
C PRO A 77 -7.05 -4.90 1.47
N ASP A 78 -6.14 -4.52 0.57
CA ASP A 78 -4.81 -5.11 0.57
C ASP A 78 -3.92 -4.44 1.62
N VAL A 79 -3.61 -5.19 2.68
CA VAL A 79 -2.77 -4.74 3.80
C VAL A 79 -1.40 -5.41 3.84
N ASP A 80 -1.14 -6.39 2.96
CA ASP A 80 0.17 -7.04 2.91
C ASP A 80 1.14 -6.37 1.91
N SER A 81 0.61 -5.56 0.97
CA SER A 81 1.28 -4.56 0.12
C SER A 81 2.60 -4.95 -0.58
N HIS A 82 3.04 -6.22 -0.55
CA HIS A 82 4.35 -6.65 -1.05
C HIS A 82 4.59 -6.34 -2.53
N LYS A 83 3.52 -6.30 -3.33
CA LYS A 83 3.55 -5.88 -4.75
C LYS A 83 2.69 -4.65 -5.03
N GLY A 84 2.13 -4.05 -3.99
CA GLY A 84 1.17 -2.95 -4.07
C GLY A 84 -0.23 -3.39 -4.51
N GLY A 85 -1.20 -2.52 -4.24
CA GLY A 85 -2.62 -2.72 -4.54
C GLY A 85 -3.51 -2.13 -3.47
N ALA A 86 -4.72 -1.75 -3.85
CA ALA A 86 -5.74 -1.28 -2.91
C ALA A 86 -6.63 -2.43 -2.43
N TRP A 87 -6.91 -3.40 -3.30
CA TRP A 87 -7.94 -4.42 -3.09
C TRP A 87 -7.44 -5.81 -3.43
N LYS A 88 -7.75 -6.77 -2.57
CA LYS A 88 -7.83 -8.19 -2.94
C LYS A 88 -9.26 -8.49 -3.37
N ALA A 89 -9.45 -9.17 -4.51
CA ALA A 89 -10.77 -9.52 -5.02
C ALA A 89 -10.97 -11.03 -5.11
N ALA A 90 -12.19 -11.53 -4.89
CA ALA A 90 -12.50 -12.96 -5.01
C ALA A 90 -13.96 -13.23 -5.37
N LYS A 91 -14.26 -14.48 -5.77
CA LYS A 91 -15.61 -14.96 -6.11
C LYS A 91 -16.54 -15.12 -4.90
N ASN A 92 -15.97 -15.35 -3.72
CA ASN A 92 -16.68 -15.48 -2.45
C ASN A 92 -15.77 -15.03 -1.31
N VAL A 93 -16.33 -14.87 -0.11
CA VAL A 93 -15.58 -14.34 1.05
C VAL A 93 -14.46 -15.28 1.51
N ALA A 94 -14.68 -16.59 1.51
CA ALA A 94 -13.66 -17.57 1.88
C ALA A 94 -12.42 -17.50 0.96
N ALA A 95 -12.64 -17.28 -0.33
CA ALA A 95 -11.58 -17.17 -1.33
C ALA A 95 -10.73 -15.89 -1.20
N LEU A 96 -11.13 -14.90 -0.40
CA LEU A 96 -10.28 -13.72 -0.12
C LEU A 96 -9.05 -14.08 0.74
N GLY A 97 -9.14 -15.14 1.54
CA GLY A 97 -8.09 -15.54 2.49
C GLY A 97 -6.93 -16.33 1.88
N SER A 98 -7.00 -16.70 0.60
CA SER A 98 -6.00 -17.55 -0.06
C SER A 98 -5.60 -17.00 -1.43
N LYS A 99 -4.28 -16.93 -1.68
CA LYS A 99 -3.73 -16.48 -2.97
C LYS A 99 -4.16 -17.37 -4.14
N GLN A 100 -4.34 -18.66 -3.89
CA GLN A 100 -4.71 -19.65 -4.90
C GLN A 100 -6.16 -19.51 -5.37
N THR A 101 -7.01 -18.91 -4.55
CA THR A 101 -8.46 -18.82 -4.80
C THR A 101 -8.95 -17.40 -5.06
N ARG A 102 -8.15 -16.38 -4.73
CA ARG A 102 -8.43 -14.98 -5.09
C ARG A 102 -8.31 -14.75 -6.60
N LEU A 103 -9.06 -13.77 -7.09
CA LEU A 103 -9.03 -13.31 -8.48
C LEU A 103 -7.87 -12.33 -8.75
N GLY A 104 -7.15 -11.92 -7.70
CA GLY A 104 -5.97 -11.06 -7.76
C GLY A 104 -6.00 -9.92 -6.75
N THR A 105 -4.93 -9.14 -6.79
CA THR A 105 -4.80 -7.81 -6.18
C THR A 105 -4.98 -6.75 -7.26
N TYR A 106 -5.70 -5.68 -6.97
CA TYR A 106 -6.09 -4.62 -7.91
C TYR A 106 -5.77 -3.22 -7.37
N ASN A 107 -5.65 -2.25 -8.27
CA ASN A 107 -5.63 -0.82 -7.95
C ASN A 107 -6.97 -0.32 -7.37
N GLU A 108 -7.04 0.94 -6.92
CA GLU A 108 -8.20 1.46 -6.18
C GLU A 108 -9.54 1.39 -6.91
N ASP A 109 -9.55 1.56 -8.24
CA ASP A 109 -10.78 1.54 -9.04
C ASP A 109 -11.11 0.18 -9.67
N LEU A 110 -10.32 -0.85 -9.34
CA LEU A 110 -10.43 -2.23 -9.81
C LEU A 110 -10.19 -2.43 -11.33
N THR A 111 -9.68 -1.43 -12.04
CA THR A 111 -9.45 -1.51 -13.49
C THR A 111 -8.14 -2.20 -13.87
N VAL A 112 -7.15 -2.22 -12.96
CA VAL A 112 -5.83 -2.80 -13.19
C VAL A 112 -5.52 -3.86 -12.13
N ARG A 113 -5.25 -5.09 -12.57
CA ARG A 113 -4.70 -6.16 -11.71
C ARG A 113 -3.20 -5.95 -11.57
N VAL A 114 -2.72 -5.91 -10.33
CA VAL A 114 -1.32 -5.61 -9.96
C VAL A 114 -0.59 -6.80 -9.36
N GLY A 115 -1.32 -7.85 -8.93
CA GLY A 115 -0.68 -9.02 -8.33
C GLY A 115 -1.63 -10.16 -8.02
N ASP A 116 -1.06 -11.19 -7.38
CA ASP A 116 -1.65 -12.49 -7.01
C ASP A 116 -1.16 -13.04 -5.69
#